data_AF-A0A2D8DS82-F1
#
_entry.id   AF-A0A2D8DS82-F1
#
_cell.length_a   1.000
_cell.length_b   1.000
_cell.length_c   1.000
_cell.angle_alpha   90.00
_cell.angle_beta   90.00
_cell.angle_gamma   90.00
#
_symmetry.space_group_name_H-M   'P 1'
#
loop_
_entity.id
_entity.type
_entity.pdbx_description
1 polymer ?
#
loop_
_entity_poly.entity_id
_entity_poly.type
_entity_poly.pdbx_seq_one_letter_code
_entity_poly.pdbx_strand_id
1 'polypeptide(L)'
;MTVEMPSNPVLARRRAGVLLHPTALPGVSGKLGAAARQFVDVLAEAGITVWQTLPLGPTHADLSPYQSLSAHAGNPVLIDLEELVAPGLLDSQELTAFTRTEALEHASQRFHAGRYRESEALNAQAYQNFLEHHQWLDDFALFMTAREAFPGVNWLDWPDDLRDHKPAALEALRESHQSTLERVCLEQYLFFIQWTAVRHYAAERGIWLFGDIPIFVAHDSADVWAAPHLYKLDGEGKPRVVAGVPPDYFSPEGQHWGNPLFDWQRMEEDRYHWWVQRLASQQERFDLLRIDHFRGLQAYWEIPAENPRPVDGYWVPGPADDFLETCFRELPRLPLVAENLGIIGEDVEALRHRFRLPGMTVIQFGFDGSAANPHLLHNHKEWDLVYTGTHDNDTTMGWYQSLDERTREHVNRYLRINSPDMPWPVIQAAMGSVSRLVIVPIQDLLALGSEARFNTPGTIQGNWKWTLPEDYRARIDLPGLRNIVNLYGR
;
A
#
# COMPACT_ATOMS: atom_id res chain seq x y z
N MET A 1 -5.37 30.63 -7.70
CA MET A 1 -6.77 30.53 -7.22
C MET A 1 -6.73 29.77 -5.90
N THR A 2 -7.31 30.26 -4.82
CA THR A 2 -7.39 29.50 -3.56
C THR A 2 -8.40 28.38 -3.74
N VAL A 3 -7.93 27.19 -4.14
CA VAL A 3 -8.72 25.96 -4.09
C VAL A 3 -9.11 25.76 -2.63
N GLU A 4 -10.39 25.90 -2.31
CA GLU A 4 -10.92 25.58 -0.99
C GLU A 4 -10.89 24.06 -0.86
N MET A 5 -9.72 23.54 -0.49
CA MET A 5 -9.47 22.10 -0.40
C MET A 5 -10.34 21.51 0.70
N PRO A 6 -11.18 20.49 0.41
CA PRO A 6 -12.13 19.97 1.38
C PRO A 6 -11.39 19.41 2.59
N SER A 7 -11.92 19.71 3.77
CA SER A 7 -11.42 19.13 5.03
C SER A 7 -11.55 17.61 4.97
N ASN A 8 -10.43 16.89 5.10
CA ASN A 8 -10.43 15.43 5.13
C ASN A 8 -11.25 14.92 6.35
N PRO A 9 -12.36 14.20 6.14
CA PRO A 9 -13.26 13.78 7.23
C PRO A 9 -12.59 12.81 8.22
N VAL A 10 -11.57 12.08 7.77
CA VAL A 10 -10.77 11.20 8.64
C VAL A 10 -10.01 12.04 9.67
N LEU A 11 -9.47 13.19 9.29
CA LEU A 11 -8.64 14.04 10.17
C LEU A 11 -9.42 15.17 10.87
N ALA A 12 -10.75 15.25 10.67
CA ALA A 12 -11.60 16.26 11.28
C ALA A 12 -11.64 16.20 12.82
N ARG A 13 -11.30 15.05 13.42
CA ARG A 13 -11.17 14.85 14.86
C ARG A 13 -9.92 14.02 15.17
N ARG A 14 -9.52 13.99 16.44
CA ARG A 14 -8.47 13.08 16.91
C ARG A 14 -8.94 11.64 16.75
N ARG A 15 -8.06 10.77 16.26
CA ARG A 15 -8.32 9.35 16.01
C ARG A 15 -7.12 8.50 16.39
N ALA A 16 -7.39 7.23 16.62
CA ALA A 16 -6.42 6.15 16.64
C ALA A 16 -6.72 5.15 15.52
N GLY A 17 -5.67 4.54 15.01
CA GLY A 17 -5.66 3.58 13.91
C GLY A 17 -4.66 2.46 14.14
N VAL A 18 -4.86 1.36 13.42
CA VAL A 18 -3.96 0.20 13.45
C VAL A 18 -3.44 -0.07 12.04
N LEU A 19 -2.12 -0.31 11.94
CA LEU A 19 -1.48 -0.79 10.72
C LEU A 19 -1.45 -2.32 10.73
N LEU A 20 -2.13 -2.92 9.76
CA LEU A 20 -2.09 -4.35 9.48
C LEU A 20 -2.41 -4.57 8.00
N HIS A 21 -1.49 -5.17 7.24
CA HIS A 21 -1.76 -5.54 5.86
C HIS A 21 -2.65 -6.80 5.80
N PRO A 22 -3.65 -6.89 4.90
CA PRO A 22 -4.56 -8.04 4.85
C PRO A 22 -3.89 -9.40 4.64
N THR A 23 -2.71 -9.47 3.99
CA THR A 23 -1.98 -10.74 3.84
C THR A 23 -1.60 -11.38 5.18
N ALA A 24 -1.42 -10.55 6.22
CA ALA A 24 -1.08 -10.98 7.56
C ALA A 24 -2.32 -11.41 8.38
N LEU A 25 -3.54 -11.22 7.90
CA LEU A 25 -4.72 -11.77 8.58
C LEU A 25 -4.67 -13.31 8.63
N PRO A 26 -5.24 -13.96 9.65
CA PRO A 26 -5.36 -15.41 9.70
C PRO A 26 -6.23 -15.97 8.56
N GLY A 27 -6.24 -17.30 8.40
CA GLY A 27 -7.03 -17.99 7.38
C GLY A 27 -6.25 -18.42 6.13
N VAL A 28 -6.69 -19.51 5.50
CA VAL A 28 -6.03 -20.16 4.36
C VAL A 28 -6.78 -19.98 3.03
N SER A 29 -8.08 -19.77 3.08
CA SER A 29 -8.95 -19.65 1.90
C SER A 29 -8.89 -18.25 1.24
N GLY A 30 -8.33 -17.26 1.94
CA GLY A 30 -8.24 -15.87 1.54
C GLY A 30 -8.26 -14.95 2.75
N LYS A 31 -8.33 -13.64 2.51
CA LYS A 31 -8.17 -12.62 3.58
C LYS A 31 -9.34 -11.64 3.67
N LEU A 32 -10.10 -11.45 2.59
CA LEU A 32 -11.17 -10.44 2.54
C LEU A 32 -12.52 -10.92 3.08
N GLY A 33 -12.66 -12.19 3.47
CA GLY A 33 -13.88 -12.75 4.04
C GLY A 33 -13.99 -12.50 5.55
N ALA A 34 -14.31 -13.55 6.30
CA ALA A 34 -14.59 -13.48 7.73
C ALA A 34 -13.43 -12.88 8.55
N ALA A 35 -12.17 -13.18 8.20
CA ALA A 35 -11.00 -12.68 8.91
C ALA A 35 -10.91 -11.15 8.91
N ALA A 36 -11.13 -10.50 7.76
CA ALA A 36 -11.15 -9.03 7.67
C ALA A 36 -12.28 -8.42 8.52
N ARG A 37 -13.48 -9.02 8.50
CA ARG A 37 -14.63 -8.51 9.27
C ARG A 37 -14.42 -8.68 10.77
N GLN A 38 -13.86 -9.81 11.21
CA GLN A 38 -13.48 -10.01 12.61
C GLN A 38 -12.42 -9.00 13.06
N PHE A 39 -11.45 -8.67 12.21
CA PHE A 39 -10.46 -7.64 12.53
C PHE A 39 -11.12 -6.26 12.67
N VAL A 40 -12.04 -5.89 11.76
CA VAL A 40 -12.84 -4.67 11.89
C VAL A 40 -13.62 -4.63 13.22
N ASP A 41 -14.20 -5.76 13.65
CA ASP A 41 -14.90 -5.84 14.94
C ASP A 41 -13.95 -5.61 16.12
N VAL A 42 -12.73 -6.15 16.06
CA VAL A 42 -11.68 -5.91 17.06
C VAL A 42 -11.31 -4.43 17.15
N LEU A 43 -11.14 -3.75 16.00
CA LEU A 43 -10.87 -2.31 15.98
C LEU A 43 -12.01 -1.51 16.61
N ALA A 44 -13.25 -1.79 16.22
CA ALA A 44 -14.44 -1.10 16.72
C ALA A 44 -14.63 -1.30 18.24
N GLU A 45 -14.38 -2.52 18.75
CA GLU A 45 -14.42 -2.83 20.17
C GLU A 45 -13.34 -2.08 20.97
N ALA A 46 -12.14 -1.95 20.40
CA ALA A 46 -11.05 -1.17 20.98
C ALA A 46 -11.26 0.36 20.89
N GLY A 47 -12.29 0.84 20.18
CA GLY A 47 -12.50 2.26 19.90
C GLY A 47 -11.55 2.84 18.85
N ILE A 48 -10.76 1.99 18.19
CA ILE A 48 -9.96 2.37 17.02
C ILE A 48 -10.91 2.72 15.88
N THR A 49 -10.58 3.73 15.07
CA THR A 49 -11.45 4.16 13.95
C THR A 49 -10.75 4.21 12.61
N VAL A 50 -9.50 3.76 12.50
CA VAL A 50 -8.76 3.71 11.22
C VAL A 50 -8.05 2.36 11.09
N TRP A 51 -8.19 1.73 9.93
CA TRP A 51 -7.39 0.58 9.52
C TRP A 51 -6.48 0.99 8.37
N GLN A 52 -5.18 1.00 8.61
CA GLN A 52 -4.19 1.22 7.56
C GLN A 52 -3.70 -0.10 6.97
N THR A 53 -3.66 -0.15 5.64
CA THR A 53 -3.04 -1.23 4.88
C THR A 53 -1.81 -0.72 4.12
N LEU A 54 -1.00 -1.65 3.63
CA LEU A 54 -0.05 -1.39 2.54
C LEU A 54 -0.75 -1.53 1.18
N PRO A 55 -0.06 -1.33 0.04
CA PRO A 55 -0.64 -1.50 -1.29
C PRO A 55 -1.25 -2.89 -1.48
N LEU A 56 -2.45 -2.98 -2.06
CA LEU A 56 -3.20 -4.24 -2.18
C LEU A 56 -2.95 -4.97 -3.51
N GLY A 57 -1.98 -4.53 -4.29
CA GLY A 57 -1.73 -5.05 -5.64
C GLY A 57 -1.08 -6.44 -5.64
N PRO A 58 -1.18 -7.18 -6.77
CA PRO A 58 -0.47 -8.45 -6.93
C PRO A 58 1.04 -8.23 -6.87
N THR A 59 1.77 -9.03 -6.10
CA THR A 59 3.21 -8.86 -5.90
C THR A 59 4.02 -9.78 -6.82
N HIS A 60 5.30 -9.47 -7.01
CA HIS A 60 6.25 -10.46 -7.49
C HIS A 60 6.50 -11.56 -6.43
N ALA A 61 7.40 -12.51 -6.75
CA ALA A 61 7.76 -13.63 -5.88
C ALA A 61 8.44 -13.20 -4.56
N ASP A 62 8.96 -11.97 -4.50
CA ASP A 62 9.52 -11.36 -3.29
C ASP A 62 8.44 -10.92 -2.28
N LEU A 63 7.17 -10.98 -2.67
CA LEU A 63 5.99 -10.61 -1.89
C LEU A 63 5.91 -9.13 -1.51
N SER A 64 6.71 -8.27 -2.15
CA SER A 64 6.74 -6.85 -1.82
C SER A 64 5.50 -6.12 -2.34
N PRO A 65 4.67 -5.52 -1.47
CA PRO A 65 3.54 -4.70 -1.90
C PRO A 65 3.97 -3.46 -2.72
N TYR A 66 5.23 -3.05 -2.59
CA TYR A 66 5.82 -1.90 -3.29
C TYR A 66 6.41 -2.26 -4.66
N GLN A 67 6.46 -3.56 -4.99
CA GLN A 67 6.81 -4.07 -6.31
C GLN A 67 5.60 -4.86 -6.84
N SER A 68 4.56 -4.13 -7.19
CA SER A 68 3.32 -4.73 -7.69
C SER A 68 3.32 -4.87 -9.21
N LEU A 69 2.70 -5.95 -9.70
CA LEU A 69 2.45 -6.21 -11.12
C LEU A 69 1.48 -5.20 -11.75
N SER A 70 0.75 -4.43 -10.95
CA SER A 70 -0.06 -3.30 -11.41
C SER A 70 -0.29 -2.27 -10.30
N ALA A 71 -0.28 -0.99 -10.66
CA ALA A 71 -0.64 0.12 -9.79
C ALA A 71 -2.14 0.19 -9.44
N HIS A 72 -2.97 -0.55 -10.17
CA HIS A 72 -4.43 -0.52 -10.10
C HIS A 72 -5.03 -1.79 -9.53
N ALA A 73 -4.55 -2.96 -9.99
CA ALA A 73 -5.13 -4.26 -9.69
C ALA A 73 -5.17 -4.58 -8.18
N GLY A 74 -6.06 -5.49 -7.81
CA GLY A 74 -6.08 -6.15 -6.52
C GLY A 74 -5.41 -7.52 -6.56
N ASN A 75 -4.74 -7.90 -5.47
CA ASN A 75 -4.05 -9.18 -5.36
C ASN A 75 -5.06 -10.35 -5.28
N PRO A 76 -5.09 -11.28 -6.26
CA PRO A 76 -6.01 -12.41 -6.23
C PRO A 76 -5.80 -13.32 -5.03
N VAL A 77 -4.64 -13.31 -4.35
CA VAL A 77 -4.40 -14.07 -3.10
C VAL A 77 -5.32 -13.62 -1.95
N LEU A 78 -5.80 -12.37 -1.99
CA LEU A 78 -6.64 -11.81 -0.93
C LEU A 78 -8.10 -12.26 -1.04
N ILE A 79 -8.57 -12.66 -2.22
CA ILE A 79 -9.96 -13.12 -2.43
C ILE A 79 -10.27 -14.26 -1.46
N ASP A 80 -11.38 -14.22 -0.77
CA ASP A 80 -11.84 -15.29 0.08
C ASP A 80 -12.62 -16.32 -0.76
N LEU A 81 -12.06 -17.53 -0.88
CA LEU A 81 -12.69 -18.61 -1.65
C LEU A 81 -13.95 -19.17 -0.96
N GLU A 82 -14.08 -19.04 0.36
CA GLU A 82 -15.28 -19.51 1.08
C GLU A 82 -16.49 -18.66 0.74
N GLU A 83 -16.29 -17.35 0.52
CA GLU A 83 -17.34 -16.45 0.05
C GLU A 83 -17.86 -16.80 -1.36
N LEU A 84 -17.12 -17.60 -2.14
CA LEU A 84 -17.56 -18.08 -3.46
C LEU A 84 -18.48 -19.31 -3.39
N VAL A 85 -18.59 -19.96 -2.23
CA VAL A 85 -19.45 -21.15 -2.05
C VAL A 85 -20.93 -20.77 -1.99
N ALA A 86 -21.27 -19.72 -1.23
CA ALA A 86 -22.66 -19.27 -1.09
C ALA A 86 -23.34 -18.90 -2.44
N PRO A 87 -22.68 -18.18 -3.38
CA PRO A 87 -23.21 -17.97 -4.72
C PRO A 87 -23.09 -19.20 -5.64
N GLY A 88 -22.44 -20.30 -5.22
CA GLY A 88 -22.29 -21.50 -6.04
C GLY A 88 -21.20 -21.42 -7.11
N LEU A 89 -20.33 -20.40 -7.05
CA LEU A 89 -19.13 -20.31 -7.87
C LEU A 89 -18.08 -21.36 -7.48
N LEU A 90 -18.16 -21.88 -6.26
CA LEU A 90 -17.42 -23.05 -5.80
C LEU A 90 -18.32 -23.95 -4.95
N ASP A 91 -17.92 -25.20 -4.80
CA ASP A 91 -18.47 -26.14 -3.82
C ASP A 91 -17.50 -26.28 -2.64
N SER A 92 -18.03 -26.61 -1.45
CA SER A 92 -17.18 -26.73 -0.24
C SER A 92 -16.05 -27.75 -0.36
N GLN A 93 -16.22 -28.79 -1.19
CA GLN A 93 -15.18 -29.80 -1.42
C GLN A 93 -14.02 -29.25 -2.26
N GLU A 94 -14.31 -28.32 -3.19
CA GLU A 94 -13.33 -27.72 -4.09
C GLU A 94 -12.33 -26.84 -3.32
N LEU A 95 -12.74 -26.24 -2.20
CA LEU A 95 -11.87 -25.43 -1.32
C LEU A 95 -10.61 -26.19 -0.83
N THR A 96 -10.74 -27.50 -0.63
CA THR A 96 -9.63 -28.36 -0.19
C THR A 96 -9.04 -29.23 -1.29
N ALA A 97 -9.81 -29.48 -2.36
CA ALA A 97 -9.40 -30.35 -3.45
C ALA A 97 -8.55 -29.64 -4.50
N PHE A 98 -8.71 -28.33 -4.64
CA PHE A 98 -8.05 -27.54 -5.67
C PHE A 98 -6.98 -26.61 -5.10
N THR A 99 -5.96 -26.37 -5.91
CA THR A 99 -5.14 -25.19 -5.75
C THR A 99 -5.99 -23.93 -5.95
N ARG A 100 -5.50 -22.80 -5.46
CA ARG A 100 -6.19 -21.52 -5.61
C ARG A 100 -6.50 -21.18 -7.07
N THR A 101 -5.53 -21.40 -7.97
CA THR A 101 -5.68 -21.12 -9.40
C THR A 101 -6.76 -22.01 -10.02
N GLU A 102 -6.76 -23.32 -9.71
CA GLU A 102 -7.81 -24.25 -10.18
C GLU A 102 -9.20 -23.86 -9.66
N ALA A 103 -9.31 -23.43 -8.40
CA ALA A 103 -10.57 -22.95 -7.83
C ALA A 103 -11.07 -21.69 -8.56
N LEU A 104 -10.19 -20.71 -8.83
CA LEU A 104 -10.57 -19.49 -9.54
C LEU A 104 -10.92 -19.76 -11.02
N GLU A 105 -10.27 -20.74 -11.65
CA GLU A 105 -10.60 -21.22 -12.99
C GLU A 105 -12.00 -21.87 -13.02
N HIS A 106 -12.31 -22.72 -12.05
CA HIS A 106 -13.66 -23.30 -11.89
C HIS A 106 -14.72 -22.24 -11.63
N ALA A 107 -14.42 -21.25 -10.77
CA ALA A 107 -15.31 -20.13 -10.52
C ALA A 107 -15.56 -19.32 -11.80
N SER A 108 -14.52 -19.07 -12.60
CA SER A 108 -14.62 -18.44 -13.92
C SER A 108 -15.56 -19.19 -14.86
N GLN A 109 -15.33 -20.48 -15.03
CA GLN A 109 -16.17 -21.32 -15.89
C GLN A 109 -17.63 -21.38 -15.42
N ARG A 110 -17.90 -21.38 -14.12
CA ARG A 110 -19.27 -21.35 -13.58
C ARG A 110 -19.92 -19.98 -13.77
N PHE A 111 -19.18 -18.90 -13.55
CA PHE A 111 -19.64 -17.53 -13.77
C PHE A 111 -20.05 -17.31 -15.24
N HIS A 112 -19.15 -17.59 -16.18
CA HIS A 112 -19.39 -17.42 -17.62
C HIS A 112 -20.46 -18.36 -18.18
N ALA A 113 -20.67 -19.53 -17.56
CA ALA A 113 -21.77 -20.43 -17.90
C ALA A 113 -23.12 -20.06 -17.25
N GLY A 114 -23.19 -18.99 -16.44
CA GLY A 114 -24.41 -18.61 -15.71
C GLY A 114 -24.81 -19.60 -14.62
N ARG A 115 -23.87 -20.41 -14.10
CA ARG A 115 -24.09 -21.46 -13.10
C ARG A 115 -23.76 -20.97 -11.68
N TYR A 116 -24.37 -19.87 -11.28
CA TYR A 116 -24.23 -19.27 -9.95
C TYR A 116 -25.53 -18.56 -9.55
N ARG A 117 -25.64 -18.19 -8.28
CA ARG A 117 -26.72 -17.37 -7.75
C ARG A 117 -26.33 -15.91 -7.86
N GLU A 118 -27.07 -15.16 -8.67
CA GLU A 118 -26.85 -13.73 -8.84
C GLU A 118 -27.17 -12.93 -7.56
N SER A 119 -26.50 -11.79 -7.44
CA SER A 119 -26.80 -10.71 -6.50
C SER A 119 -26.60 -9.36 -7.21
N GLU A 120 -26.94 -8.26 -6.54
CA GLU A 120 -26.71 -6.92 -7.09
C GLU A 120 -25.24 -6.67 -7.44
N ALA A 121 -24.32 -7.14 -6.58
CA ALA A 121 -22.89 -6.96 -6.77
C ALA A 121 -22.25 -8.02 -7.68
N LEU A 122 -22.85 -9.22 -7.79
CA LEU A 122 -22.35 -10.36 -8.57
C LEU A 122 -23.41 -10.78 -9.61
N ASN A 123 -23.32 -10.24 -10.82
CA ASN A 123 -24.14 -10.63 -11.96
C ASN A 123 -23.45 -10.22 -13.28
N ALA A 124 -23.98 -10.70 -14.41
CA ALA A 124 -23.39 -10.41 -15.73
C ALA A 124 -23.35 -8.92 -16.07
N GLN A 125 -24.38 -8.13 -15.71
CA GLN A 125 -24.42 -6.69 -16.00
C GLN A 125 -23.41 -5.91 -15.17
N ALA A 126 -23.32 -6.20 -13.86
CA ALA A 126 -22.35 -5.58 -12.98
C ALA A 126 -20.91 -5.94 -13.39
N TYR A 127 -20.68 -7.16 -13.88
CA TYR A 127 -19.40 -7.54 -14.47
C TYR A 127 -19.07 -6.75 -15.73
N GLN A 128 -19.99 -6.64 -16.70
CA GLN A 128 -19.74 -5.83 -17.91
C GLN A 128 -19.47 -4.37 -17.56
N ASN A 129 -20.24 -3.80 -16.62
CA ASN A 129 -19.97 -2.45 -16.12
C ASN A 129 -18.56 -2.39 -15.51
N PHE A 130 -18.16 -3.37 -14.70
CA PHE A 130 -16.81 -3.41 -14.12
C PHE A 130 -15.74 -3.38 -15.21
N LEU A 131 -15.87 -4.17 -16.28
CA LEU A 131 -14.93 -4.17 -17.41
C LEU A 131 -14.87 -2.80 -18.10
N GLU A 132 -16.01 -2.16 -18.36
CA GLU A 132 -16.08 -0.87 -19.05
C GLU A 132 -15.54 0.31 -18.23
N HIS A 133 -15.67 0.28 -16.90
CA HIS A 133 -15.23 1.36 -16.03
C HIS A 133 -13.73 1.34 -15.74
N HIS A 134 -13.07 0.18 -15.85
CA HIS A 134 -11.66 0.00 -15.47
C HIS A 134 -10.77 -0.18 -16.69
N GLN A 135 -10.40 0.94 -17.34
CA GLN A 135 -9.59 0.92 -18.57
C GLN A 135 -8.24 0.21 -18.43
N TRP A 136 -7.64 0.21 -17.23
CA TRP A 136 -6.38 -0.49 -16.93
C TRP A 136 -6.51 -2.03 -16.95
N LEU A 137 -7.74 -2.55 -16.83
CA LEU A 137 -7.97 -3.98 -16.65
C LEU A 137 -7.60 -4.79 -17.89
N ASP A 138 -7.82 -4.24 -19.07
CA ASP A 138 -7.56 -4.95 -20.33
C ASP A 138 -6.06 -5.22 -20.51
N ASP A 139 -5.22 -4.19 -20.34
CA ASP A 139 -3.77 -4.33 -20.35
C ASP A 139 -3.28 -5.23 -19.21
N PHE A 140 -3.84 -5.11 -18.01
CA PHE A 140 -3.49 -5.99 -16.90
C PHE A 140 -3.82 -7.46 -17.19
N ALA A 141 -4.99 -7.75 -17.75
CA ALA A 141 -5.42 -9.10 -18.07
C ALA A 141 -4.54 -9.73 -19.16
N LEU A 142 -4.21 -8.96 -20.21
CA LEU A 142 -3.26 -9.38 -21.25
C LEU A 142 -1.86 -9.63 -20.68
N PHE A 143 -1.36 -8.73 -19.84
CA PHE A 143 -0.07 -8.87 -19.19
C PHE A 143 0.00 -10.14 -18.35
N MET A 144 -0.98 -10.39 -17.48
CA MET A 144 -1.02 -11.60 -16.67
C MET A 144 -1.15 -12.86 -17.52
N THR A 145 -1.95 -12.82 -18.59
CA THR A 145 -2.09 -13.93 -19.53
C THR A 145 -0.75 -14.24 -20.22
N ALA A 146 -0.01 -13.21 -20.66
CA ALA A 146 1.31 -13.36 -21.23
C ALA A 146 2.31 -13.94 -20.21
N ARG A 147 2.28 -13.49 -18.95
CA ARG A 147 3.13 -14.07 -17.89
C ARG A 147 2.87 -15.55 -17.65
N GLU A 148 1.62 -15.99 -17.75
CA GLU A 148 1.28 -17.41 -17.62
C GLU A 148 1.68 -18.21 -18.88
N ALA A 149 1.58 -17.61 -20.07
CA ALA A 149 2.06 -18.21 -21.31
C ALA A 149 3.60 -18.32 -21.36
N PHE A 150 4.32 -17.41 -20.69
CA PHE A 150 5.78 -17.37 -20.59
C PHE A 150 6.26 -17.35 -19.13
N PRO A 151 6.10 -18.45 -18.36
CA PRO A 151 6.40 -18.48 -16.93
C PRO A 151 7.86 -18.13 -16.62
N GLY A 152 8.05 -17.17 -15.71
CA GLY A 152 9.38 -16.75 -15.24
C GLY A 152 10.17 -15.89 -16.22
N VAL A 153 9.56 -15.48 -17.33
CA VAL A 153 10.16 -14.60 -18.34
C VAL A 153 9.68 -13.16 -18.11
N ASN A 154 10.61 -12.21 -18.01
CA ASN A 154 10.31 -10.77 -17.95
C ASN A 154 9.76 -10.30 -19.31
N TRP A 155 8.87 -9.30 -19.31
CA TRP A 155 8.26 -8.82 -20.56
C TRP A 155 9.27 -8.33 -21.62
N LEU A 156 10.47 -7.90 -21.22
CA LEU A 156 11.55 -7.55 -22.16
C LEU A 156 12.01 -8.72 -23.03
N ASP A 157 11.89 -9.95 -22.52
CA ASP A 157 12.33 -11.17 -23.15
C ASP A 157 11.17 -11.94 -23.82
N TRP A 158 9.97 -11.35 -23.87
CA TRP A 158 8.85 -11.86 -24.65
C TRP A 158 9.11 -11.71 -26.17
N PRO A 159 8.36 -12.42 -27.03
CA PRO A 159 8.42 -12.19 -28.47
C PRO A 159 8.26 -10.70 -28.81
N ASP A 160 9.07 -10.19 -29.75
CA ASP A 160 9.18 -8.75 -30.04
C ASP A 160 7.82 -8.07 -30.25
N ASP A 161 6.91 -8.70 -31.01
CA ASP A 161 5.58 -8.12 -31.26
C ASP A 161 4.72 -8.03 -29.99
N LEU A 162 4.90 -8.92 -29.02
CA LEU A 162 4.21 -8.87 -27.73
C LEU A 162 4.88 -7.88 -26.76
N ARG A 163 6.22 -7.87 -26.70
CA ARG A 163 7.00 -6.88 -25.95
C ARG A 163 6.63 -5.45 -26.38
N ASP A 164 6.54 -5.23 -27.69
CA ASP A 164 6.29 -3.92 -28.30
C ASP A 164 4.79 -3.59 -28.42
N HIS A 165 3.93 -4.34 -27.71
CA HIS A 165 2.48 -4.11 -27.60
C HIS A 165 1.79 -3.97 -28.98
N LYS A 166 2.13 -4.86 -29.93
CA LYS A 166 1.55 -4.83 -31.28
C LYS A 166 0.11 -5.36 -31.26
N PRO A 167 -0.87 -4.64 -31.84
CA PRO A 167 -2.27 -5.06 -31.80
C PRO A 167 -2.55 -6.50 -32.28
N ALA A 168 -1.84 -6.95 -33.33
CA ALA A 168 -2.01 -8.30 -33.85
C ALA A 168 -1.51 -9.39 -32.89
N ALA A 169 -0.42 -9.14 -32.14
CA ALA A 169 0.09 -10.08 -31.15
C ALA A 169 -0.83 -10.15 -29.92
N LEU A 170 -1.38 -9.01 -29.51
CA LEU A 170 -2.38 -8.97 -28.42
C LEU A 170 -3.64 -9.75 -28.80
N GLU A 171 -4.16 -9.56 -30.02
CA GLU A 171 -5.34 -10.30 -30.48
C GLU A 171 -5.07 -11.80 -30.57
N ALA A 172 -3.90 -12.20 -31.09
CA ALA A 172 -3.50 -13.61 -31.10
C ALA A 172 -3.41 -14.21 -29.68
N LEU A 173 -2.94 -13.43 -28.70
CA LEU A 173 -2.92 -13.84 -27.29
C LEU A 173 -4.35 -14.02 -26.77
N ARG A 174 -5.28 -13.12 -27.11
CA ARG A 174 -6.70 -13.23 -26.72
C ARG A 174 -7.35 -14.48 -27.26
N GLU A 175 -7.20 -14.73 -28.56
CA GLU A 175 -7.81 -15.88 -29.22
C GLU A 175 -7.27 -17.20 -28.67
N SER A 176 -5.97 -17.25 -28.34
CA SER A 176 -5.32 -18.49 -27.87
C SER A 176 -5.48 -18.76 -26.37
N HIS A 177 -5.76 -17.75 -25.55
CA HIS A 177 -5.80 -17.85 -24.09
C HIS A 177 -7.07 -17.22 -23.47
N GLN A 178 -8.21 -17.34 -24.15
CA GLN A 178 -9.48 -16.74 -23.71
C GLN A 178 -9.87 -17.12 -22.28
N SER A 179 -9.72 -18.39 -21.87
CA SER A 179 -10.09 -18.84 -20.53
C SER A 179 -9.26 -18.17 -19.44
N THR A 180 -7.95 -17.99 -19.66
CA THR A 180 -7.07 -17.28 -18.75
C THR A 180 -7.46 -15.81 -18.63
N LEU A 181 -7.76 -15.15 -19.75
CA LEU A 181 -8.23 -13.75 -19.74
C LEU A 181 -9.53 -13.59 -18.96
N GLU A 182 -10.51 -14.46 -19.22
CA GLU A 182 -11.79 -14.48 -18.52
C GLU A 182 -11.59 -14.69 -17.02
N ARG A 183 -10.72 -15.62 -16.62
CA ARG A 183 -10.36 -15.82 -15.21
C ARG A 183 -9.73 -14.58 -14.60
N VAL A 184 -8.70 -13.97 -15.22
CA VAL A 184 -8.01 -12.81 -14.64
C VAL A 184 -8.97 -11.63 -14.48
N CYS A 185 -9.84 -11.39 -15.46
CA CYS A 185 -10.87 -10.36 -15.36
C CYS A 185 -11.87 -10.66 -14.23
N LEU A 186 -12.32 -11.92 -14.09
CA LEU A 186 -13.18 -12.32 -12.98
C LEU A 186 -12.48 -12.18 -11.63
N GLU A 187 -11.20 -12.53 -11.51
CA GLU A 187 -10.43 -12.37 -10.27
C GLU A 187 -10.44 -10.91 -9.81
N GLN A 188 -10.22 -9.96 -10.72
CA GLN A 188 -10.31 -8.54 -10.40
C GLN A 188 -11.73 -8.15 -9.97
N TYR A 189 -12.75 -8.58 -10.71
CA TYR A 189 -14.14 -8.30 -10.34
C TYR A 189 -14.49 -8.84 -8.94
N LEU A 190 -14.11 -10.08 -8.63
CA LEU A 190 -14.31 -10.71 -7.32
C LEU A 190 -13.54 -9.99 -6.20
N PHE A 191 -12.29 -9.59 -6.46
CA PHE A 191 -11.51 -8.78 -5.52
C PHE A 191 -12.23 -7.48 -5.18
N PHE A 192 -12.69 -6.73 -6.19
CA PHE A 192 -13.36 -5.45 -5.98
C PHE A 192 -14.72 -5.60 -5.28
N ILE A 193 -15.48 -6.66 -5.57
CA ILE A 193 -16.71 -6.99 -4.81
C ILE A 193 -16.37 -7.20 -3.33
N GLN A 194 -15.41 -8.07 -3.02
CA GLN A 194 -15.11 -8.42 -1.63
C GLN A 194 -14.47 -7.26 -0.87
N TRP A 195 -13.57 -6.50 -1.51
CA TRP A 195 -12.99 -5.30 -0.89
C TRP A 195 -14.07 -4.24 -0.61
N THR A 196 -15.01 -4.04 -1.54
CA THR A 196 -16.15 -3.13 -1.33
C THR A 196 -17.02 -3.59 -0.17
N ALA A 197 -17.26 -4.90 -0.04
CA ALA A 197 -18.00 -5.46 1.10
C ALA A 197 -17.27 -5.23 2.44
N VAL A 198 -15.94 -5.40 2.49
CA VAL A 198 -15.12 -5.08 3.67
C VAL A 198 -15.20 -3.59 4.01
N ARG A 199 -15.08 -2.72 3.00
CA ARG A 199 -15.19 -1.26 3.18
C ARG A 199 -16.56 -0.85 3.71
N HIS A 200 -17.63 -1.43 3.18
CA HIS A 200 -18.98 -1.16 3.69
C HIS A 200 -19.14 -1.62 5.15
N TYR A 201 -18.69 -2.84 5.47
CA TYR A 201 -18.72 -3.38 6.83
C TYR A 201 -17.91 -2.53 7.83
N ALA A 202 -16.75 -2.03 7.40
CA ALA A 202 -15.91 -1.09 8.14
C ALA A 202 -16.64 0.24 8.39
N ALA A 203 -17.25 0.82 7.36
CA ALA A 203 -17.99 2.08 7.46
C ALA A 203 -19.19 1.98 8.42
N GLU A 204 -19.95 0.88 8.40
CA GLU A 204 -21.06 0.61 9.34
C GLU A 204 -20.59 0.60 10.81
N ARG A 205 -19.32 0.30 11.05
CA ARG A 205 -18.67 0.29 12.38
C ARG A 205 -17.84 1.53 12.66
N GLY A 206 -17.87 2.52 11.78
CA GLY A 206 -17.12 3.77 11.92
C GLY A 206 -15.61 3.61 11.75
N ILE A 207 -15.16 2.57 11.05
CA ILE A 207 -13.77 2.32 10.69
C ILE A 207 -13.50 2.88 9.28
N TRP A 208 -12.50 3.76 9.18
CA TRP A 208 -12.01 4.31 7.92
C TRP A 208 -10.84 3.48 7.38
N LEU A 209 -10.77 3.29 6.06
CA LEU A 209 -9.68 2.57 5.41
C LEU A 209 -8.60 3.54 4.92
N PHE A 210 -7.37 3.30 5.32
CA PHE A 210 -6.20 4.11 4.95
C PHE A 210 -5.26 3.29 4.06
N GLY A 211 -5.22 3.66 2.78
CA GLY A 211 -4.41 3.01 1.76
C GLY A 211 -3.05 3.68 1.57
N ASP A 212 -2.28 3.10 0.66
CA ASP A 212 -0.87 3.39 0.45
C ASP A 212 -0.52 3.28 -1.03
N ILE A 213 0.18 4.29 -1.55
CA ILE A 213 0.52 4.46 -2.96
C ILE A 213 2.04 4.61 -3.05
N PRO A 214 2.76 3.57 -3.52
CA PRO A 214 4.18 3.67 -3.84
C PRO A 214 4.37 4.75 -4.91
N ILE A 215 5.34 5.67 -4.79
CA ILE A 215 5.51 6.67 -5.86
C ILE A 215 5.81 5.99 -7.20
N PHE A 216 6.76 5.06 -7.23
CA PHE A 216 7.15 4.33 -8.43
C PHE A 216 6.39 3.01 -8.59
N VAL A 217 6.49 2.41 -9.77
CA VAL A 217 5.92 1.10 -10.12
C VAL A 217 7.04 0.10 -10.41
N ALA A 218 6.76 -1.20 -10.38
CA ALA A 218 7.74 -2.20 -10.80
C ALA A 218 8.02 -2.09 -12.30
N HIS A 219 9.26 -2.36 -12.75
CA HIS A 219 9.58 -2.39 -14.18
C HIS A 219 8.84 -3.52 -14.90
N ASP A 220 8.79 -4.69 -14.28
CA ASP A 220 8.09 -5.87 -14.79
C ASP A 220 6.61 -5.84 -14.40
N SER A 221 5.89 -4.81 -14.85
CA SER A 221 4.47 -4.57 -14.53
C SER A 221 3.65 -4.29 -15.79
N ALA A 222 2.33 -4.48 -15.67
CA ALA A 222 1.39 -4.09 -16.71
C ALA A 222 1.47 -2.57 -17.00
N ASP A 223 1.75 -1.75 -15.98
CA ASP A 223 1.79 -0.29 -16.12
C ASP A 223 2.93 0.18 -17.02
N VAL A 224 4.11 -0.46 -16.92
CA VAL A 224 5.29 -0.12 -17.72
C VAL A 224 5.21 -0.76 -19.10
N TRP A 225 4.77 -2.02 -19.18
CA TRP A 225 4.64 -2.73 -20.45
C TRP A 225 3.60 -2.08 -21.39
N ALA A 226 2.46 -1.64 -20.86
CA ALA A 226 1.41 -1.02 -21.68
C ALA A 226 1.69 0.46 -22.03
N ALA A 227 2.46 1.17 -21.20
CA ALA A 227 2.75 2.59 -21.40
C ALA A 227 4.24 2.95 -21.26
N PRO A 228 5.16 2.29 -22.01
CA PRO A 228 6.60 2.45 -21.82
C PRO A 228 7.07 3.89 -22.08
N HIS A 229 6.36 4.63 -22.92
CA HIS A 229 6.63 6.03 -23.25
C HIS A 229 6.49 7.00 -22.08
N LEU A 230 5.81 6.61 -20.98
CA LEU A 230 5.67 7.43 -19.77
C LEU A 230 6.87 7.28 -18.81
N TYR A 231 7.86 6.47 -19.17
CA TYR A 231 9.01 6.14 -18.35
C TYR A 231 10.32 6.42 -19.08
N LYS A 232 11.40 6.63 -18.32
CA LYS A 232 12.74 6.88 -18.86
C LYS A 232 13.41 5.59 -19.33
N LEU A 233 12.86 4.98 -20.37
CA LEU A 233 13.36 3.76 -20.99
C LEU A 233 14.17 4.07 -22.26
N ASP A 234 14.97 3.11 -22.72
CA ASP A 234 15.57 3.10 -24.05
C ASP A 234 14.62 2.46 -25.10
N GLY A 235 15.09 2.34 -26.34
CA GLY A 235 14.29 1.77 -27.43
C GLY A 235 13.98 0.28 -27.30
N GLU A 236 14.64 -0.43 -26.38
CA GLU A 236 14.39 -1.85 -26.07
C GLU A 236 13.53 -2.02 -24.80
N GLY A 237 13.11 -0.92 -24.16
CA GLY A 237 12.32 -0.95 -22.93
C GLY A 237 13.14 -1.06 -21.64
N LYS A 238 14.48 -1.02 -21.71
CA LYS A 238 15.35 -1.06 -20.53
C LYS A 238 15.42 0.32 -19.88
N PRO A 239 15.46 0.42 -18.53
CA PRO A 239 15.62 1.70 -17.87
C PRO A 239 16.94 2.39 -18.26
N ARG A 240 16.89 3.69 -18.59
CA ARG A 240 18.10 4.54 -18.73
C ARG A 240 18.63 4.98 -17.37
N VAL A 241 17.70 5.19 -16.44
CA VAL A 241 17.93 5.55 -15.04
C VAL A 241 16.95 4.78 -14.16
N VAL A 242 17.34 4.51 -12.92
CA VAL A 242 16.54 3.77 -11.94
C VAL A 242 16.40 4.57 -10.65
N ALA A 243 15.33 4.25 -9.90
CA ALA A 243 15.01 4.88 -8.64
C ALA A 243 15.91 4.39 -7.49
N GLY A 244 16.09 5.28 -6.52
CA GLY A 244 16.76 5.00 -5.26
C GLY A 244 16.80 6.23 -4.38
N VAL A 245 17.65 6.19 -3.37
CA VAL A 245 17.97 7.35 -2.52
C VAL A 245 19.48 7.47 -2.33
N PRO A 246 20.01 8.69 -2.17
CA PRO A 246 21.42 8.89 -1.89
C PRO A 246 21.82 8.27 -0.55
N PRO A 247 23.13 8.12 -0.28
CA PRO A 247 23.63 7.88 1.06
C PRO A 247 23.04 8.83 2.10
N ASP A 248 22.61 8.26 3.21
CA ASP A 248 22.15 9.01 4.37
C ASP A 248 22.65 8.36 5.68
N TYR A 249 22.21 8.89 6.82
CA TYR A 249 22.62 8.39 8.13
C TYR A 249 22.04 7.02 8.47
N PHE A 250 21.05 6.51 7.71
CA PHE A 250 20.49 5.16 7.85
C PHE A 250 21.15 4.16 6.92
N SER A 251 21.48 4.58 5.69
CA SER A 251 22.16 3.78 4.68
C SER A 251 23.39 4.51 4.14
N PRO A 252 24.59 4.21 4.65
CA PRO A 252 25.84 4.82 4.19
C PRO A 252 26.13 4.62 2.70
N GLU A 253 25.53 3.60 2.07
CA GLU A 253 25.68 3.30 0.64
C GLU A 253 24.51 3.85 -0.20
N GLY A 254 23.51 4.47 0.44
CA GLY A 254 22.22 4.80 -0.17
C GLY A 254 21.38 3.55 -0.43
N GLN A 255 20.34 3.65 -1.24
CA GLN A 255 19.53 2.50 -1.62
C GLN A 255 19.24 2.53 -3.11
N HIS A 256 19.32 1.35 -3.73
CA HIS A 256 18.92 1.12 -5.11
C HIS A 256 17.62 0.32 -5.09
N TRP A 257 16.52 0.92 -5.57
CA TRP A 257 15.20 0.28 -5.55
C TRP A 257 14.88 -0.43 -6.87
N GLY A 258 15.51 -0.01 -7.97
CA GLY A 258 15.41 -0.67 -9.28
C GLY A 258 14.17 -0.33 -10.09
N ASN A 259 13.25 0.47 -9.54
CA ASN A 259 12.08 0.94 -10.30
C ASN A 259 12.50 1.85 -11.47
N PRO A 260 11.78 1.80 -12.61
CA PRO A 260 11.95 2.81 -13.64
C PRO A 260 11.43 4.16 -13.13
N LEU A 261 12.01 5.24 -13.64
CA LEU A 261 11.60 6.60 -13.31
C LEU A 261 10.65 7.13 -14.37
N PHE A 262 9.68 7.95 -13.93
CA PHE A 262 8.74 8.60 -14.83
C PHE A 262 9.42 9.61 -15.74
N ASP A 263 8.93 9.73 -16.96
CA ASP A 263 9.15 10.89 -17.81
C ASP A 263 8.08 11.95 -17.50
N TRP A 264 8.32 12.74 -16.46
CA TRP A 264 7.36 13.75 -16.00
C TRP A 264 7.01 14.80 -17.06
N GLN A 265 7.94 15.10 -17.97
CA GLN A 265 7.69 16.00 -19.09
C GLN A 265 6.68 15.37 -20.06
N ARG A 266 6.84 14.08 -20.36
CA ARG A 266 5.89 13.36 -21.21
C ARG A 266 4.50 13.27 -20.56
N MET A 267 4.45 13.02 -19.25
CA MET A 267 3.19 12.98 -18.50
C MET A 267 2.49 14.35 -18.43
N GLU A 268 3.24 15.45 -18.38
CA GLU A 268 2.66 16.80 -18.38
C GLU A 268 1.85 17.07 -19.67
N GLU A 269 2.28 16.53 -20.82
CA GLU A 269 1.62 16.74 -22.12
C GLU A 269 0.14 16.29 -22.16
N ASP A 270 -0.21 15.26 -21.39
CA ASP A 270 -1.59 14.75 -21.28
C ASP A 270 -2.28 15.12 -19.96
N ARG A 271 -1.69 16.05 -19.20
CA ARG A 271 -2.14 16.49 -17.87
C ARG A 271 -2.13 15.34 -16.85
N TYR A 272 -1.05 14.57 -16.85
CA TYR A 272 -0.77 13.49 -15.91
C TYR A 272 -1.87 12.44 -15.89
N HIS A 273 -2.44 12.11 -17.05
CA HIS A 273 -3.65 11.29 -17.16
C HIS A 273 -3.51 9.94 -16.43
N TRP A 274 -2.38 9.26 -16.63
CA TRP A 274 -2.07 7.99 -15.97
C TRP A 274 -2.10 8.10 -14.44
N TRP A 275 -1.51 9.16 -13.88
CA TRP A 275 -1.50 9.40 -12.43
C TRP A 275 -2.89 9.76 -11.88
N VAL A 276 -3.67 10.55 -12.62
CA VAL A 276 -5.06 10.87 -12.25
C VAL A 276 -5.89 9.60 -12.20
N GLN A 277 -5.77 8.70 -13.20
CA GLN A 277 -6.43 7.39 -13.19
C GLN A 277 -5.98 6.52 -12.02
N ARG A 278 -4.67 6.50 -11.72
CA ARG A 278 -4.12 5.79 -10.56
C ARG A 278 -4.76 6.27 -9.27
N LEU A 279 -4.78 7.58 -9.04
CA LEU A 279 -5.38 8.18 -7.84
C LEU A 279 -6.90 7.91 -7.74
N ALA A 280 -7.62 7.99 -8.87
CA ALA A 280 -9.05 7.68 -8.92
C ALA A 280 -9.33 6.23 -8.47
N SER A 281 -8.59 5.26 -9.01
CA SER A 281 -8.72 3.84 -8.63
C SER A 281 -8.39 3.56 -7.15
N GLN A 282 -7.55 4.40 -6.53
CA GLN A 282 -7.21 4.29 -5.11
C GLN A 282 -8.31 4.92 -4.24
N GLN A 283 -8.92 6.03 -4.69
CA GLN A 283 -10.03 6.69 -4.00
C GLN A 283 -11.31 5.84 -3.95
N GLU A 284 -11.50 4.94 -4.91
CA GLU A 284 -12.58 3.94 -4.88
C GLU A 284 -12.42 2.91 -3.75
N ARG A 285 -11.18 2.69 -3.30
CA ARG A 285 -10.83 1.64 -2.33
C ARG A 285 -10.63 2.17 -0.91
N PHE A 286 -10.23 3.43 -0.76
CA PHE A 286 -9.77 3.97 0.52
C PHE A 286 -10.35 5.35 0.82
N ASP A 287 -10.37 5.69 2.10
CA ASP A 287 -10.87 6.97 2.61
C ASP A 287 -9.73 7.95 2.95
N LEU A 288 -8.50 7.43 3.05
CA LEU A 288 -7.25 8.17 3.23
C LEU A 288 -6.17 7.49 2.38
N LEU A 289 -5.24 8.25 1.79
CA LEU A 289 -4.22 7.72 0.88
C LEU A 289 -2.84 8.29 1.22
N ARG A 290 -1.89 7.43 1.57
CA ARG A 290 -0.49 7.81 1.74
C ARG A 290 0.19 7.80 0.37
N ILE A 291 0.84 8.89 -0.02
CA ILE A 291 1.82 8.87 -1.10
C ILE A 291 3.17 8.61 -0.47
N ASP A 292 3.66 7.40 -0.68
CA ASP A 292 5.00 6.96 -0.31
C ASP A 292 6.06 7.80 -1.04
N HIS A 293 7.17 8.10 -0.38
CA HIS A 293 8.26 8.89 -0.93
C HIS A 293 7.78 10.20 -1.58
N PHE A 294 6.88 10.93 -0.90
CA PHE A 294 6.25 12.16 -1.43
C PHE A 294 7.28 13.17 -1.92
N ARG A 295 8.47 13.20 -1.31
CA ARG A 295 9.58 14.05 -1.73
C ARG A 295 9.90 13.92 -3.23
N GLY A 296 9.67 12.75 -3.81
CA GLY A 296 9.87 12.42 -5.22
C GLY A 296 9.08 13.33 -6.17
N LEU A 297 7.97 13.90 -5.69
CA LEU A 297 7.20 14.89 -6.44
C LEU A 297 7.89 16.25 -6.51
N GLN A 298 8.69 16.61 -5.51
CA GLN A 298 9.49 17.84 -5.50
C GLN A 298 10.83 17.64 -6.22
N ALA A 299 11.54 16.56 -5.90
CA ALA A 299 12.75 16.13 -6.58
C ALA A 299 12.94 14.63 -6.37
N TYR A 300 13.59 13.92 -7.28
CA TYR A 300 13.86 12.50 -7.11
C TYR A 300 15.30 12.18 -7.50
N TRP A 301 15.82 11.08 -6.96
CA TRP A 301 17.22 10.69 -7.16
C TRP A 301 17.32 9.75 -8.36
N GLU A 302 18.04 10.16 -9.40
CA GLU A 302 18.25 9.34 -10.59
C GLU A 302 19.60 8.62 -10.51
N ILE A 303 19.58 7.30 -10.57
CA ILE A 303 20.78 6.46 -10.62
C ILE A 303 20.97 5.96 -12.06
N PRO A 304 22.13 6.15 -12.70
CA PRO A 304 22.40 5.58 -14.03
C PRO A 304 22.25 4.06 -14.06
N ALA A 305 21.52 3.52 -15.04
CA ALA A 305 21.16 2.10 -15.05
C ALA A 305 22.29 1.15 -15.48
N GLU A 306 23.29 1.62 -16.23
CA GLU A 306 24.40 0.77 -16.73
C GLU A 306 25.25 0.18 -15.59
N ASN A 307 25.43 0.94 -14.50
CA ASN A 307 26.13 0.50 -13.29
C ASN A 307 25.48 1.16 -12.06
N PRO A 308 24.34 0.63 -11.59
CA PRO A 308 23.49 1.33 -10.65
C PRO A 308 24.12 1.32 -9.26
N ARG A 309 24.77 2.43 -8.90
CA ARG A 309 25.27 2.68 -7.56
C ARG A 309 24.57 3.92 -7.00
N PRO A 310 23.91 3.84 -5.82
CA PRO A 310 23.18 4.99 -5.29
C PRO A 310 24.03 6.24 -5.12
N VAL A 311 25.32 6.07 -4.81
CA VAL A 311 26.31 7.15 -4.71
C VAL A 311 26.55 7.95 -6.00
N ASP A 312 26.28 7.35 -7.17
CA ASP A 312 26.52 7.98 -8.48
C ASP A 312 25.29 8.72 -9.02
N GLY A 313 24.19 8.71 -8.27
CA GLY A 313 22.99 9.40 -8.69
C GLY A 313 23.07 10.91 -8.52
N TYR A 314 21.99 11.59 -8.90
CA TYR A 314 21.83 13.02 -8.73
C TYR A 314 20.36 13.41 -8.60
N TRP A 315 20.11 14.55 -7.95
CA TRP A 315 18.75 15.09 -7.80
C TRP A 315 18.26 15.67 -9.12
N VAL A 316 17.05 15.28 -9.51
CA VAL A 316 16.31 15.85 -10.65
C VAL A 316 15.00 16.44 -10.14
N PRO A 317 14.59 17.63 -10.60
CA PRO A 317 13.30 18.23 -10.23
C PRO A 317 12.12 17.31 -10.59
N GLY A 318 11.18 17.16 -9.67
CA GLY A 318 9.89 16.52 -9.92
C GLY A 318 8.86 17.51 -10.45
N PRO A 319 7.61 17.07 -10.69
CA PRO A 319 6.57 17.90 -11.29
C PRO A 319 5.91 18.88 -10.29
N ALA A 320 6.12 18.67 -9.00
CA ALA A 320 5.76 19.54 -7.88
C ALA A 320 4.34 20.11 -7.96
N ASP A 321 4.21 21.43 -8.10
CA ASP A 321 2.95 22.17 -8.08
C ASP A 321 2.01 21.78 -9.20
N ASP A 322 2.47 21.71 -10.45
CA ASP A 322 1.60 21.49 -11.62
C ASP A 322 0.89 20.14 -11.56
N PHE A 323 1.62 19.12 -11.08
CA PHE A 323 1.06 17.80 -10.80
C PHE A 323 -0.03 17.84 -9.74
N LEU A 324 0.25 18.40 -8.56
CA LEU A 324 -0.73 18.41 -7.47
C LEU A 324 -1.94 19.29 -7.81
N GLU A 325 -1.75 20.45 -8.45
CA GLU A 325 -2.84 21.30 -8.93
C GLU A 325 -3.73 20.53 -9.91
N THR A 326 -3.14 19.78 -10.84
CA THR A 326 -3.88 18.95 -11.78
C THR A 326 -4.64 17.84 -11.07
N CYS A 327 -3.99 17.10 -10.16
CA CYS A 327 -4.66 16.04 -9.39
C CYS A 327 -5.86 16.57 -8.59
N PHE A 328 -5.71 17.69 -7.88
CA PHE A 328 -6.82 18.28 -7.11
C PHE A 328 -7.89 18.94 -7.99
N ARG A 329 -7.55 19.37 -9.21
CA ARG A 329 -8.55 19.85 -10.17
C ARG A 329 -9.42 18.72 -10.70
N GLU A 330 -8.80 17.60 -11.10
CA GLU A 330 -9.52 16.44 -11.64
C GLU A 330 -10.21 15.62 -10.53
N LEU A 331 -9.63 15.57 -9.34
CA LEU A 331 -10.14 14.84 -8.17
C LEU A 331 -10.19 15.76 -6.92
N PRO A 332 -11.21 16.64 -6.80
CA PRO A 332 -11.25 17.67 -5.75
C PRO A 332 -11.30 17.16 -4.30
N ARG A 333 -11.60 15.89 -4.09
CA ARG A 333 -11.77 15.28 -2.76
C ARG A 333 -10.64 14.31 -2.40
N LEU A 334 -9.48 14.42 -3.05
CA LEU A 334 -8.35 13.52 -2.79
C LEU A 334 -7.90 13.59 -1.32
N PRO A 335 -7.94 12.47 -0.57
CA PRO A 335 -7.61 12.46 0.85
C PRO A 335 -6.13 12.08 1.04
N LEU A 336 -5.21 12.91 0.53
CA LEU A 336 -3.78 12.59 0.52
C LEU A 336 -3.10 12.84 1.88
N VAL A 337 -2.12 12.00 2.19
CA VAL A 337 -1.11 12.13 3.25
C VAL A 337 0.26 12.02 2.59
N ALA A 338 1.16 12.95 2.90
CA ALA A 338 2.52 12.92 2.40
C ALA A 338 3.40 12.08 3.35
N GLU A 339 4.00 11.00 2.84
CA GLU A 339 5.12 10.36 3.52
C GLU A 339 6.36 11.26 3.36
N ASN A 340 6.78 11.90 4.45
CA ASN A 340 7.86 12.88 4.51
C ASN A 340 8.94 12.48 5.54
N LEU A 341 9.35 11.21 5.54
CA LEU A 341 10.41 10.70 6.40
C LEU A 341 11.78 10.76 5.69
N GLY A 342 12.86 10.63 6.47
CA GLY A 342 14.24 10.74 5.98
C GLY A 342 14.78 12.16 5.98
N ILE A 343 15.82 12.42 5.17
CA ILE A 343 16.38 13.77 5.01
C ILE A 343 15.48 14.57 4.07
N ILE A 344 14.63 15.41 4.67
CA ILE A 344 13.66 16.24 3.95
C ILE A 344 14.10 17.71 3.95
N GLY A 345 14.13 18.31 2.75
CA GLY A 345 14.45 19.72 2.55
C GLY A 345 13.25 20.64 2.81
N GLU A 346 13.53 21.92 3.07
CA GLU A 346 12.50 22.95 3.26
C GLU A 346 11.56 23.09 2.06
N ASP A 347 12.05 22.78 0.86
CA ASP A 347 11.30 22.82 -0.39
C ASP A 347 10.19 21.75 -0.45
N VAL A 348 10.47 20.53 0.01
CA VAL A 348 9.49 19.44 0.13
C VAL A 348 8.41 19.81 1.15
N GLU A 349 8.81 20.34 2.32
CA GLU A 349 7.87 20.80 3.34
C GLU A 349 7.03 21.99 2.83
N ALA A 350 7.63 22.90 2.07
CA ALA A 350 6.90 24.01 1.46
C ALA A 350 5.86 23.52 0.43
N LEU A 351 6.20 22.51 -0.39
CA LEU A 351 5.23 21.87 -1.28
C LEU A 351 4.08 21.24 -0.48
N ARG A 352 4.39 20.41 0.52
CA ARG A 352 3.40 19.76 1.39
C ARG A 352 2.45 20.78 2.04
N HIS A 353 2.98 21.86 2.60
CA HIS A 353 2.19 22.90 3.25
C HIS A 353 1.33 23.72 2.30
N ARG A 354 1.81 24.03 1.08
CA ARG A 354 1.03 24.74 0.05
C ARG A 354 -0.27 23.98 -0.29
N PHE A 355 -0.18 22.66 -0.37
CA PHE A 355 -1.33 21.77 -0.61
C PHE A 355 -1.98 21.25 0.67
N ARG A 356 -1.61 21.78 1.85
CA ARG A 356 -2.18 21.41 3.16
C ARG A 356 -2.20 19.90 3.41
N LEU A 357 -1.18 19.20 2.96
CA LEU A 357 -1.09 17.75 3.10
C LEU A 357 -0.57 17.39 4.51
N PRO A 358 -1.26 16.51 5.25
CA PRO A 358 -0.73 15.91 6.48
C PRO A 358 0.61 15.24 6.23
N GLY A 359 1.57 15.46 7.12
CA GLY A 359 2.84 14.73 7.16
C GLY A 359 2.79 13.57 8.13
N MET A 360 3.93 12.94 8.33
CA MET A 360 4.14 11.78 9.19
C MET A 360 5.26 12.04 10.19
N THR A 361 5.12 11.44 11.35
CA THR A 361 6.14 11.42 12.39
C THR A 361 6.20 10.03 13.00
N VAL A 362 7.40 9.49 13.21
CA VAL A 362 7.61 8.13 13.73
C VAL A 362 8.43 8.21 15.01
N ILE A 363 7.83 7.82 16.15
CA ILE A 363 8.47 8.01 17.47
C ILE A 363 9.84 7.31 17.55
N GLN A 364 10.00 6.15 16.93
CA GLN A 364 11.28 5.43 16.90
C GLN A 364 12.46 6.26 16.31
N PHE A 365 12.17 7.30 15.51
CA PHE A 365 13.18 8.19 14.93
C PHE A 365 13.50 9.43 15.80
N GLY A 366 12.78 9.65 16.91
CA GLY A 366 12.88 10.88 17.70
C GLY A 366 14.14 11.00 18.57
N PHE A 367 14.86 9.90 18.81
CA PHE A 367 15.83 9.82 19.90
C PHE A 367 17.30 9.87 19.43
N ASP A 368 17.61 10.68 18.42
CA ASP A 368 18.97 10.91 17.91
C ASP A 368 19.85 11.81 18.81
N GLY A 369 19.26 12.35 19.89
CA GLY A 369 19.91 13.26 20.84
C GLY A 369 19.67 14.75 20.57
N SER A 370 19.03 15.11 19.46
CA SER A 370 18.65 16.49 19.13
C SER A 370 17.26 16.82 19.68
N ALA A 371 17.15 17.86 20.51
CA ALA A 371 15.84 18.36 20.94
C ALA A 371 15.02 18.98 19.79
N ALA A 372 15.66 19.27 18.65
CA ALA A 372 14.98 19.78 17.46
C ALA A 372 14.49 18.66 16.52
N ASN A 373 14.73 17.38 16.85
CA ASN A 373 14.28 16.27 16.02
C ASN A 373 12.74 16.33 15.85
N PRO A 374 12.22 16.36 14.61
CA PRO A 374 10.79 16.55 14.34
C PRO A 374 9.93 15.41 14.90
N HIS A 375 10.53 14.25 15.18
CA HIS A 375 9.84 13.07 15.67
C HIS A 375 9.73 12.97 17.19
N LEU A 376 10.22 13.96 17.94
CA LEU A 376 9.97 14.07 19.38
C LEU A 376 8.58 14.65 19.64
N LEU A 377 7.87 14.08 20.64
CA LEU A 377 6.48 14.45 20.99
C LEU A 377 6.22 15.97 21.06
N HIS A 378 7.15 16.76 21.59
CA HIS A 378 6.96 18.21 21.75
C HIS A 378 7.12 19.00 20.44
N ASN A 379 7.63 18.38 19.38
CA ASN A 379 7.78 18.95 18.04
C ASN A 379 6.65 18.55 17.08
N HIS A 380 5.83 17.57 17.46
CA HIS A 380 4.69 17.10 16.68
C HIS A 380 3.72 18.23 16.32
N LYS A 381 3.11 18.16 15.14
CA LYS A 381 2.09 19.10 14.69
C LYS A 381 0.72 18.45 14.74
N GLU A 382 -0.29 19.28 15.00
CA GLU A 382 -1.67 18.83 15.12
C GLU A 382 -2.14 18.14 13.84
N TRP A 383 -1.89 18.73 12.66
CA TRP A 383 -2.39 18.22 11.37
C TRP A 383 -1.65 17.00 10.83
N ASP A 384 -0.56 16.57 11.46
CA ASP A 384 0.21 15.41 11.02
C ASP A 384 -0.30 14.10 11.64
N LEU A 385 0.24 12.99 11.15
CA LEU A 385 0.08 11.65 11.68
C LEU A 385 1.28 11.29 12.56
N VAL A 386 1.04 10.51 13.62
CA VAL A 386 2.11 9.92 14.42
C VAL A 386 2.02 8.40 14.38
N TYR A 387 3.17 7.75 14.23
CA TYR A 387 3.34 6.31 14.27
C TYR A 387 4.23 5.95 15.46
N THR A 388 4.00 4.80 16.09
CA THR A 388 5.01 4.20 16.96
C THR A 388 6.20 3.77 16.11
N GLY A 389 5.93 2.91 15.13
CA GLY A 389 6.78 2.52 14.01
C GLY A 389 5.90 2.29 12.76
N THR A 390 6.53 2.16 11.60
CA THR A 390 5.87 1.76 10.34
C THR A 390 6.12 0.26 10.06
N HIS A 391 5.77 -0.21 8.87
CA HIS A 391 6.06 -1.58 8.42
C HIS A 391 7.55 -1.81 8.11
N ASP A 392 8.32 -0.75 7.85
CA ASP A 392 9.77 -0.79 7.59
C ASP A 392 10.61 -0.74 8.87
N ASN A 393 9.99 -0.32 9.96
CA ASN A 393 10.60 -0.31 11.27
C ASN A 393 10.58 -1.72 11.88
N ASP A 394 11.49 -1.95 12.84
CA ASP A 394 11.28 -3.05 13.77
C ASP A 394 10.04 -2.76 14.64
N THR A 395 9.47 -3.80 15.23
CA THR A 395 8.54 -3.67 16.35
C THR A 395 9.13 -2.73 17.41
N THR A 396 8.27 -2.02 18.14
CA THR A 396 8.75 -1.11 19.18
C THR A 396 9.51 -1.85 20.28
N MET A 397 9.16 -3.10 20.56
CA MET A 397 9.93 -3.96 21.47
C MET A 397 11.32 -4.28 20.91
N GLY A 398 11.41 -4.77 19.66
CA GLY A 398 12.67 -5.10 19.00
C GLY A 398 13.58 -3.88 18.86
N TRP A 399 13.01 -2.75 18.43
CA TRP A 399 13.68 -1.45 18.39
C TRP A 399 14.28 -1.10 19.75
N TYR A 400 13.47 -1.09 20.82
CA TYR A 400 13.95 -0.70 22.15
C TYR A 400 15.05 -1.63 22.69
N GLN A 401 14.93 -2.94 22.44
CA GLN A 401 15.94 -3.93 22.83
C GLN A 401 17.26 -3.74 22.08
N SER A 402 17.20 -3.27 20.83
CA SER A 402 18.37 -3.03 19.99
C SER A 402 19.15 -1.75 20.33
N LEU A 403 18.53 -0.79 21.04
CA LEU A 403 19.17 0.48 21.40
C LEU A 403 20.42 0.30 22.28
N ASP A 404 21.42 1.18 22.07
CA ASP A 404 22.51 1.35 23.02
C ASP A 404 22.02 1.98 24.34
N GLU A 405 22.79 1.79 25.41
CA GLU A 405 22.36 2.20 26.76
C GLU A 405 22.09 3.70 26.88
N ARG A 406 22.89 4.55 26.22
CA ARG A 406 22.71 6.01 26.27
C ARG A 406 21.39 6.42 25.62
N THR A 407 21.08 5.86 24.45
CA THR A 407 19.83 6.13 23.74
C THR A 407 18.63 5.59 24.54
N ARG A 408 18.75 4.39 25.11
CA ARG A 408 17.72 3.78 25.96
C ARG A 408 17.42 4.61 27.22
N GLU A 409 18.44 5.10 27.91
CA GLU A 409 18.29 6.01 29.05
C GLU A 409 17.60 7.32 28.65
N HIS A 410 17.91 7.85 27.47
CA HIS A 410 17.27 9.05 26.94
C HIS A 410 15.77 8.81 26.67
N VAL A 411 15.41 7.71 26.02
CA VAL A 411 14.01 7.28 25.81
C VAL A 411 13.28 7.17 27.14
N ASN A 412 13.86 6.46 28.11
CA ASN A 412 13.24 6.24 29.42
C ASN A 412 13.00 7.54 30.16
N ARG A 413 13.96 8.47 30.14
CA ARG A 413 13.82 9.78 30.78
C ARG A 413 12.77 10.64 30.09
N TYR A 414 12.78 10.68 28.76
CA TYR A 414 11.87 11.51 27.96
C TYR A 414 10.42 11.04 28.10
N LEU A 415 10.20 9.72 28.01
CA LEU A 415 8.87 9.08 28.12
C LEU A 415 8.47 8.74 29.57
N ARG A 416 9.33 9.03 30.55
CA ARG A 416 9.13 8.74 31.99
C ARG A 416 8.85 7.26 32.27
N ILE A 417 9.58 6.38 31.60
CA ILE A 417 9.49 4.92 31.73
C ILE A 417 10.27 4.48 32.97
N ASN A 418 9.59 3.82 33.90
CA ASN A 418 10.18 3.34 35.16
C ASN A 418 10.23 1.80 35.27
N SER A 419 9.72 1.08 34.25
CA SER A 419 9.57 -0.39 34.22
C SER A 419 9.77 -0.89 32.78
N PRO A 420 10.20 -2.15 32.54
CA PRO A 420 10.39 -2.70 31.19
C PRO A 420 9.08 -2.97 30.41
N ASP A 421 8.03 -2.18 30.60
CA ASP A 421 6.68 -2.43 30.07
C ASP A 421 6.53 -2.06 28.58
N MET A 422 7.62 -2.11 27.80
CA MET A 422 7.55 -1.90 26.36
C MET A 422 6.60 -2.92 25.71
N PRO A 423 5.92 -2.54 24.62
CA PRO A 423 5.96 -1.27 23.90
C PRO A 423 4.96 -0.21 24.42
N TRP A 424 4.21 -0.48 25.49
CA TRP A 424 3.07 0.34 25.91
C TRP A 424 3.37 1.80 26.25
N PRO A 425 4.51 2.17 26.87
CA PRO A 425 4.85 3.58 27.07
C PRO A 425 4.95 4.38 25.77
N VAL A 426 5.45 3.77 24.69
CA VAL A 426 5.52 4.40 23.36
C VAL A 426 4.12 4.51 22.74
N ILE A 427 3.27 3.49 22.88
CA ILE A 427 1.86 3.54 22.46
C ILE A 427 1.13 4.67 23.19
N GLN A 428 1.26 4.76 24.51
CA GLN A 428 0.62 5.81 25.32
C GLN A 428 1.13 7.20 24.95
N ALA A 429 2.43 7.33 24.70
CA ALA A 429 3.03 8.57 24.21
C ALA A 429 2.46 8.99 22.84
N ALA A 430 2.35 8.07 21.89
CA ALA A 430 1.70 8.32 20.60
C ALA A 430 0.25 8.77 20.80
N MET A 431 -0.53 8.05 21.62
CA MET A 431 -1.90 8.41 21.94
C MET A 431 -2.00 9.82 22.56
N GLY A 432 -1.04 10.22 23.40
CA GLY A 432 -0.94 11.57 23.97
C GLY A 432 -0.48 12.68 23.02
N SER A 433 0.04 12.34 21.83
CA SER A 433 0.48 13.32 20.82
C SER A 433 -0.63 14.32 20.45
N VAL A 434 -0.24 15.53 20.04
CA VAL A 434 -1.17 16.53 19.47
C VAL A 434 -1.69 16.14 18.07
N SER A 435 -0.99 15.24 17.37
CA SER A 435 -1.34 14.75 16.02
C SER A 435 -2.78 14.21 15.91
N ARG A 436 -3.46 14.54 14.81
CA ARG A 436 -4.86 14.18 14.53
C ARG A 436 -5.05 12.68 14.43
N LEU A 437 -4.09 11.92 13.92
CA LEU A 437 -4.20 10.47 13.80
C LEU A 437 -2.95 9.79 14.34
N VAL A 438 -3.17 8.82 15.23
CA VAL A 438 -2.16 7.87 15.70
C VAL A 438 -2.31 6.57 14.95
N ILE A 439 -1.22 6.00 14.46
CA ILE A 439 -1.18 4.65 13.91
C ILE A 439 -0.24 3.79 14.75
N VAL A 440 -0.71 2.60 15.11
CA VAL A 440 0.08 1.59 15.85
C VAL A 440 0.08 0.30 15.02
N PRO A 441 1.25 -0.27 14.64
CA PRO A 441 1.31 -1.61 14.08
C PRO A 441 0.71 -2.63 15.04
N ILE A 442 -0.05 -3.60 14.54
CA ILE A 442 -0.70 -4.62 15.39
C ILE A 442 0.32 -5.41 16.22
N GLN A 443 1.57 -5.55 15.75
CA GLN A 443 2.66 -6.20 16.45
C GLN A 443 2.97 -5.52 17.79
N ASP A 444 2.86 -4.20 17.85
CA ASP A 444 3.07 -3.43 19.08
C ASP A 444 1.93 -3.67 20.06
N LEU A 445 0.67 -3.77 19.59
CA LEU A 445 -0.46 -4.10 20.45
C LEU A 445 -0.35 -5.51 21.06
N LEU A 446 0.36 -6.42 20.39
CA LEU A 446 0.66 -7.77 20.85
C LEU A 446 1.99 -7.89 21.62
N ALA A 447 2.71 -6.78 21.79
CA ALA A 447 4.02 -6.71 22.42
C ALA A 447 5.05 -7.71 21.86
N LEU A 448 5.04 -7.92 20.54
CA LEU A 448 5.95 -8.84 19.85
C LEU A 448 7.32 -8.18 19.62
N GLY A 449 8.38 -9.01 19.54
CA GLY A 449 9.75 -8.58 19.27
C GLY A 449 10.10 -8.60 17.78
N SER A 450 11.40 -8.56 17.48
CA SER A 450 11.94 -8.50 16.11
C SER A 450 11.53 -9.67 15.20
N GLU A 451 11.12 -10.81 15.77
CA GLU A 451 10.55 -11.93 15.03
C GLU A 451 9.25 -11.57 14.28
N ALA A 452 8.59 -10.48 14.67
CA ALA A 452 7.35 -10.00 14.07
C ALA A 452 7.54 -8.79 13.14
N ARG A 453 8.79 -8.37 12.88
CA ARG A 453 9.09 -7.30 11.93
C ARG A 453 8.53 -7.64 10.54
N PHE A 454 7.84 -6.70 9.90
CA PHE A 454 7.18 -6.97 8.62
C PHE A 454 8.12 -6.80 7.43
N ASN A 455 8.95 -5.76 7.41
CA ASN A 455 9.98 -5.56 6.40
C ASN A 455 11.28 -5.02 7.00
N THR A 456 12.40 -5.45 6.44
CA THR A 456 13.72 -4.86 6.67
C THR A 456 14.21 -4.22 5.37
N PRO A 457 14.16 -2.88 5.24
CA PRO A 457 14.65 -2.18 4.06
C PRO A 457 16.09 -2.57 3.71
N GLY A 458 16.39 -2.65 2.40
CA GLY A 458 17.69 -3.07 1.89
C GLY A 458 17.92 -4.60 1.88
N THR A 459 16.92 -5.40 2.22
CA THR A 459 16.98 -6.88 2.15
C THR A 459 15.95 -7.44 1.18
N ILE A 460 16.22 -8.64 0.64
CA ILE A 460 15.37 -9.31 -0.36
C ILE A 460 14.78 -10.65 0.14
N GLN A 461 15.04 -11.02 1.39
CA GLN A 461 14.61 -12.30 1.97
C GLN A 461 13.96 -12.07 3.33
N GLY A 462 12.90 -12.84 3.62
CA GLY A 462 12.24 -12.85 4.93
C GLY A 462 11.18 -11.76 5.16
N ASN A 463 11.02 -10.83 4.22
CA ASN A 463 10.05 -9.74 4.33
C ASN A 463 8.61 -10.18 3.98
N TRP A 464 7.63 -9.42 4.48
CA TRP A 464 6.19 -9.52 4.14
C TRP A 464 5.50 -10.82 4.54
N LYS A 465 6.18 -11.66 5.35
CA LYS A 465 5.74 -13.02 5.71
C LYS A 465 5.10 -13.13 7.09
N TRP A 466 5.22 -12.11 7.94
CA TRP A 466 4.64 -12.17 9.28
C TRP A 466 3.11 -12.29 9.18
N THR A 467 2.54 -13.15 10.02
CA THR A 467 1.09 -13.39 10.10
C THR A 467 0.60 -13.18 11.52
N LEU A 468 -0.60 -12.65 11.62
CA LEU A 468 -1.31 -12.42 12.86
C LEU A 468 -1.71 -13.77 13.47
N PRO A 469 -1.36 -14.07 14.73
CA PRO A 469 -1.73 -15.31 15.39
C PRO A 469 -3.25 -15.50 15.44
N GLU A 470 -3.77 -16.71 15.25
CA GLU A 470 -5.22 -17.01 15.31
C GLU A 470 -5.87 -16.57 16.63
N ASP A 471 -5.12 -16.58 17.73
CA ASP A 471 -5.57 -16.19 19.07
C ASP A 471 -5.37 -14.69 19.38
N TYR A 472 -5.00 -13.85 18.40
CA TYR A 472 -4.65 -12.44 18.61
C TYR A 472 -5.71 -11.67 19.40
N ARG A 473 -6.99 -11.94 19.16
CA ARG A 473 -8.11 -11.27 19.85
C ARG A 473 -8.07 -11.50 21.35
N ALA A 474 -7.69 -12.69 21.81
CA ALA A 474 -7.57 -13.01 23.23
C ALA A 474 -6.29 -12.43 23.87
N ARG A 475 -5.29 -12.11 23.05
CA ARG A 475 -4.00 -11.56 23.48
C ARG A 475 -4.00 -10.03 23.61
N ILE A 476 -4.91 -9.35 22.93
CA ILE A 476 -5.07 -7.89 23.02
C ILE A 476 -5.99 -7.57 24.22
N ASP A 477 -5.51 -6.75 25.15
CA ASP A 477 -6.34 -6.17 26.20
C ASP A 477 -7.25 -5.08 25.60
N LEU A 478 -8.38 -5.50 24.99
CA LEU A 478 -9.33 -4.59 24.35
C LEU A 478 -9.92 -3.56 25.33
N PRO A 479 -10.32 -3.91 26.56
CA PRO A 479 -10.76 -2.93 27.55
C PRO A 479 -9.65 -1.90 27.89
N GLY A 480 -8.41 -2.35 28.09
CA GLY A 480 -7.27 -1.47 28.35
C GLY A 480 -6.98 -0.52 27.18
N LEU A 481 -6.96 -1.05 25.95
CA LEU A 481 -6.76 -0.26 24.74
C LEU A 481 -7.88 0.77 24.56
N ARG A 482 -9.14 0.38 24.75
CA ARG A 482 -10.29 1.31 24.69
C ARG A 482 -10.20 2.40 25.74
N ASN A 483 -9.75 2.06 26.96
CA ASN A 483 -9.53 3.04 28.02
C ASN A 483 -8.45 4.06 27.62
N ILE A 484 -7.35 3.62 27.01
CA ILE A 484 -6.28 4.51 26.50
C ILE A 484 -6.81 5.41 25.39
N VAL A 485 -7.52 4.86 24.41
CA VAL A 485 -8.14 5.63 23.31
C VAL A 485 -9.06 6.73 23.86
N ASN A 486 -9.94 6.39 24.80
CA ASN A 486 -10.84 7.34 25.45
C ASN A 486 -10.10 8.38 26.29
N LEU A 487 -9.08 7.98 27.06
CA LEU A 487 -8.30 8.86 27.93
C LEU A 487 -7.66 10.02 27.14
N TYR A 488 -7.17 9.73 25.93
CA TYR A 488 -6.53 10.73 25.06
C TYR A 488 -7.49 11.36 24.02
N GLY A 489 -8.79 11.07 24.14
CA GLY A 489 -9.86 11.64 23.33
C GLY A 489 -9.72 11.31 21.84
N ARG A 490 -9.47 10.04 21.52
CA ARG A 490 -9.29 9.52 20.15
C ARG A 490 -10.45 8.67 19.66
#